data_AF-W4SJ52-F1
#
_entry.id   AF-W4SJ52-F1
#
_cell.length_a   1.000
_cell.length_b   1.000
_cell.length_c   1.000
_cell.angle_alpha   90.00
_cell.angle_beta   90.00
_cell.angle_gamma   90.00
#
_symmetry.space_group_name_H-M   'P 1'
#
loop_
_entity.id
_entity.type
_entity.pdbx_description
1 polymer ?
#
loop_
_entity_poly.entity_id
_entity_poly.type
_entity_poly.pdbx_seq_one_letter_code
_entity_poly.pdbx_strand_id
1 'polypeptide(L)'
;MQIRRCTTLFFELRDDSVFDLARLLAGGDGLRRRTRWLALAPHLEAEVEVSEEEREWLGELSSSRWQSIDQVHRLPIWAERLIEQGLVISDQPQLVQHRRNDECVQQQRWWPLAALWHRSAR
;
A
#
# COMPACT_ATOMS: atom_id res chain seq x y z
N MET A 1 1.51 -7.28 19.45
CA MET A 1 2.15 -6.56 18.33
C MET A 1 1.43 -5.24 18.19
N GLN A 2 2.15 -4.16 17.91
CA GLN A 2 1.53 -2.87 17.62
C GLN A 2 1.71 -2.51 16.16
N ILE A 3 0.67 -1.91 15.58
CA ILE A 3 0.69 -1.44 14.20
C ILE A 3 0.21 0.01 14.07
N ARG A 4 0.62 0.64 12.98
CA ARG A 4 0.09 1.90 12.45
C ARG A 4 0.19 1.87 10.93
N ARG A 5 -0.54 2.71 10.20
CA ARG A 5 -0.25 2.87 8.76
C ARG A 5 1.04 3.67 8.55
N CYS A 6 1.66 3.52 7.37
CA CYS A 6 2.71 4.43 6.94
C CYS A 6 2.23 5.89 6.92
N THR A 7 3.15 6.83 7.10
CA THR A 7 2.78 8.22 7.38
C THR A 7 2.24 8.93 6.16
N THR A 8 2.94 8.77 5.04
CA THR A 8 2.54 9.33 3.75
C THR A 8 2.07 8.21 2.84
N LEU A 9 0.81 8.29 2.41
CA LEU A 9 0.16 7.32 1.56
C LEU A 9 -0.72 8.04 0.57
N PHE A 10 -0.56 7.71 -0.71
CA PHE A 10 -1.44 8.13 -1.79
C PHE A 10 -2.07 6.90 -2.44
N PHE A 11 -3.23 7.10 -3.06
CA PHE A 11 -3.86 6.09 -3.89
C PHE A 11 -4.00 6.63 -5.31
N GLU A 12 -3.46 5.89 -6.27
CA GLU A 12 -3.67 6.15 -7.69
C GLU A 12 -4.72 5.17 -8.22
N LEU A 13 -5.69 5.70 -8.96
CA LEU A 13 -6.62 4.91 -9.74
C LEU A 13 -6.04 4.74 -11.14
N ARG A 14 -5.71 3.50 -11.52
CA ARG A 14 -5.07 3.21 -12.82
C ARG A 14 -5.91 2.23 -13.64
N ASP A 15 -6.24 2.63 -14.86
CA ASP A 15 -6.87 1.74 -15.84
C ASP A 15 -5.81 0.91 -16.56
N ASP A 16 -6.09 -0.38 -16.71
CA ASP A 16 -5.21 -1.35 -17.33
C ASP A 16 -6.01 -2.20 -18.32
N SER A 17 -5.37 -2.59 -19.42
CA SER A 17 -5.97 -3.45 -20.44
C SER A 17 -5.20 -4.76 -20.50
N VAL A 18 -5.85 -5.84 -20.12
CA VAL A 18 -5.24 -7.17 -20.12
C VAL A 18 -5.82 -7.98 -21.28
N PHE A 19 -4.96 -8.74 -21.96
CA PHE A 19 -5.41 -9.68 -22.98
C PHE A 19 -6.36 -10.72 -22.39
N ASP A 20 -7.47 -10.96 -23.08
CA ASP A 20 -8.49 -11.93 -22.71
C ASP A 20 -8.83 -12.77 -23.95
N LEU A 21 -8.28 -13.99 -23.97
CA LEU A 21 -8.48 -14.94 -25.06
C LEU A 21 -9.97 -15.30 -25.23
N ALA A 22 -10.73 -15.41 -24.14
CA ALA A 22 -12.15 -15.76 -24.23
C ALA A 22 -12.94 -14.66 -24.94
N ARG A 23 -12.63 -13.38 -24.66
CA ARG A 23 -13.22 -12.25 -25.39
C ARG A 23 -12.83 -12.22 -26.86
N LEU A 24 -11.58 -12.56 -27.18
CA LEU A 24 -11.12 -12.63 -28.56
C LEU A 24 -11.89 -13.72 -29.33
N LEU A 25 -11.99 -14.92 -28.76
CA LEU A 25 -12.70 -16.05 -29.37
C LEU A 25 -14.22 -15.82 -29.49
N ALA A 26 -14.79 -14.97 -28.64
CA ALA A 26 -16.17 -14.52 -28.75
C ALA A 26 -16.37 -13.42 -29.84
N GLY A 27 -15.33 -13.04 -30.58
CA GLY A 27 -15.37 -12.00 -31.62
C GLY A 27 -15.21 -10.57 -31.11
N GLY A 28 -14.79 -10.38 -29.85
CA GLY A 28 -14.44 -9.09 -29.28
C GLY A 28 -13.02 -8.62 -29.63
N ASP A 29 -12.59 -7.52 -29.03
CA ASP A 29 -11.25 -6.93 -29.22
C ASP A 29 -10.11 -7.68 -28.50
N GLY A 30 -10.44 -8.77 -27.79
CA GLY A 30 -9.49 -9.53 -26.99
C GLY A 30 -8.93 -8.77 -25.80
N LEU A 31 -9.56 -7.67 -25.38
CA LEU A 31 -9.12 -6.85 -24.26
C LEU A 31 -10.16 -6.84 -23.14
N ARG A 32 -9.67 -7.02 -21.92
CA ARG A 32 -10.41 -6.78 -20.70
C ARG A 32 -9.82 -5.58 -19.98
N ARG A 33 -10.59 -4.50 -19.93
CA ARG A 33 -10.26 -3.33 -19.12
C ARG A 33 -10.53 -3.65 -17.66
N ARG A 34 -9.58 -3.33 -16.80
CA ARG A 34 -9.72 -3.37 -15.34
C ARG A 34 -9.21 -2.07 -14.77
N THR A 35 -9.83 -1.63 -13.69
CA THR A 35 -9.34 -0.51 -12.89
C THR A 35 -8.64 -1.09 -11.66
N ARG A 36 -7.48 -0.53 -11.33
CA ARG A 36 -6.64 -0.96 -10.20
C ARG A 36 -6.41 0.20 -9.25
N TRP A 37 -6.35 -0.11 -7.95
CA TRP A 37 -5.94 0.82 -6.91
C TRP A 37 -4.49 0.55 -6.53
N LEU A 38 -3.64 1.57 -6.68
CA LEU A 38 -2.22 1.48 -6.36
C LEU A 38 -1.92 2.36 -5.16
N ALA A 39 -1.42 1.75 -4.10
CA ALA A 39 -0.89 2.42 -2.93
C ALA A 39 0.53 2.89 -3.21
N LEU A 40 0.75 4.20 -3.10
CA LEU A 40 2.02 4.86 -3.33
C LEU A 40 2.51 5.47 -2.02
N ALA A 41 3.69 5.05 -1.58
CA ALA A 41 4.30 5.56 -0.36
C ALA A 41 5.80 5.86 -0.59
N PRO A 42 6.31 7.05 -0.23
CA PRO A 42 7.69 7.44 -0.57
C PRO A 42 8.79 6.56 0.05
N HIS A 43 8.47 5.80 1.10
CA HIS A 43 9.43 4.91 1.77
C HIS A 43 9.52 3.53 1.11
N LEU A 44 8.59 3.18 0.21
CA LEU A 44 8.58 1.93 -0.53
C LEU A 44 9.36 2.05 -1.85
N GLU A 45 9.80 0.92 -2.39
CA GLU A 45 10.47 0.84 -3.69
C GLU A 45 9.49 0.79 -4.86
N ALA A 46 8.39 0.07 -4.66
CA ALA A 46 7.37 -0.13 -5.67
C ALA A 46 6.00 0.26 -5.13
N GLU A 47 5.13 0.62 -6.07
CA GLU A 47 3.69 0.72 -5.84
C GLU A 47 3.10 -0.65 -5.46
N VAL A 48 2.10 -0.65 -4.59
CA VAL A 48 1.46 -1.87 -4.11
C VAL A 48 0.00 -1.86 -4.52
N GLU A 49 -0.44 -2.86 -5.29
CA GLU A 49 -1.86 -3.02 -5.64
C GLU A 49 -2.66 -3.41 -4.39
N VAL A 50 -3.75 -2.68 -4.15
CA VAL A 50 -4.65 -2.85 -3.00
C VAL A 50 -6.09 -3.03 -3.45
N SER A 51 -6.87 -3.79 -2.68
CA SER A 51 -8.32 -3.87 -2.85
C SER A 51 -9.04 -2.67 -2.22
N GLU A 52 -10.35 -2.58 -2.44
CA GLU A 52 -11.16 -1.52 -1.83
C GLU A 52 -11.24 -1.67 -0.30
N GLU A 53 -11.37 -2.90 0.20
CA GLU A 53 -11.40 -3.23 1.62
C GLU A 53 -10.06 -2.93 2.29
N GLU A 54 -8.94 -3.24 1.61
CA GLU A 54 -7.60 -2.92 2.07
C GLU A 54 -7.39 -1.40 2.17
N ARG A 55 -7.84 -0.65 1.15
CA ARG A 55 -7.77 0.81 1.11
C ARG A 55 -8.59 1.45 2.23
N GLU A 56 -9.81 0.97 2.46
CA GLU A 56 -10.69 1.48 3.51
C GLU A 56 -10.09 1.27 4.90
N TRP A 57 -9.65 0.05 5.19
CA TRP A 57 -9.00 -0.27 6.46
C TRP A 57 -7.69 0.49 6.69
N LEU A 58 -6.87 0.68 5.64
CA LEU A 58 -5.70 1.55 5.72
C LEU A 58 -6.09 2.99 6.11
N GLY A 59 -7.27 3.47 5.70
CA GLY A 59 -7.80 4.78 6.08
C GLY A 59 -8.23 4.87 7.56
N GLU A 60 -8.67 3.77 8.16
CA GLU A 60 -9.04 3.69 9.57
C GLU A 60 -7.83 3.70 10.51
N LEU A 61 -6.69 3.20 10.03
CA LEU A 61 -5.45 3.19 10.79
C LEU A 61 -4.85 4.60 10.93
N SER A 62 -4.34 4.89 12.12
CA SER A 62 -3.61 6.13 12.37
C SER A 62 -2.21 6.05 11.75
N SER A 63 -1.71 7.17 11.20
CA SER A 63 -0.32 7.31 10.75
C SER A 63 0.67 7.47 11.91
N SER A 64 0.21 7.89 13.08
CA SER A 64 1.06 8.25 14.21
C SER A 64 0.75 7.47 15.49
N ARG A 65 -0.52 7.16 15.74
CA ARG A 65 -0.92 6.38 16.92
C ARG A 65 -0.78 4.90 16.64
N TRP A 66 0.06 4.26 17.43
CA TRP A 66 0.18 2.81 17.49
C TRP A 66 -1.09 2.20 18.09
N GLN A 67 -1.57 1.13 17.49
CA GLN A 67 -2.72 0.36 17.93
C GLN A 67 -2.26 -1.04 18.29
N SER A 68 -2.64 -1.52 19.48
CA SER A 68 -2.35 -2.91 19.86
C SER A 68 -3.27 -3.85 19.11
N ILE A 69 -2.68 -4.84 18.45
CA ILE A 69 -3.41 -6.02 18.00
C ILE A 69 -3.27 -7.03 19.13
N ASP A 70 -4.23 -7.00 20.04
CA ASP A 70 -4.38 -8.04 21.05
C ASP A 70 -5.08 -9.26 20.42
N GLN A 71 -4.91 -10.43 21.04
CA GLN A 71 -5.49 -11.70 20.55
C GLN A 71 -7.02 -11.66 20.36
N VAL A 72 -7.70 -10.68 20.96
CA VAL A 72 -9.16 -10.49 20.89
C VAL A 72 -9.59 -9.87 19.55
N HIS A 73 -8.75 -9.06 18.90
CA HIS A 73 -9.08 -8.42 17.62
C HIS A 73 -8.42 -9.20 16.48
N ARG A 74 -9.22 -10.02 15.79
CA ARG A 74 -8.75 -10.77 14.62
C ARG A 74 -8.48 -9.79 13.50
N LEU A 75 -7.22 -9.69 13.08
CA LEU A 75 -6.85 -8.99 11.86
C LEU A 75 -7.54 -9.62 10.64
N PRO A 76 -7.88 -8.82 9.62
CA PRO A 76 -8.23 -9.34 8.31
C PRO A 76 -7.12 -10.27 7.78
N ILE A 77 -7.50 -11.30 7.02
CA ILE A 77 -6.55 -12.30 6.50
C ILE A 77 -5.47 -11.70 5.60
N TRP A 78 -5.76 -10.58 4.94
CA TRP A 78 -4.84 -9.85 4.06
C TRP A 78 -3.98 -8.82 4.81
N ALA A 79 -4.21 -8.57 6.11
CA ALA A 79 -3.47 -7.56 6.85
C ALA A 79 -1.98 -7.89 6.98
N GLU A 80 -1.65 -9.18 7.14
CA GLU A 80 -0.26 -9.65 7.18
C GLU A 80 0.49 -9.30 5.89
N ARG A 81 -0.15 -9.47 4.73
CA ARG A 81 0.40 -9.04 3.44
C ARG A 81 0.73 -7.55 3.44
N LEU A 82 -0.17 -6.69 3.93
CA LEU A 82 0.07 -5.23 3.94
C LEU A 82 1.18 -4.82 4.92
N ILE A 83 1.37 -5.59 5.99
CA ILE A 83 2.48 -5.43 6.94
C ILE A 83 3.81 -5.82 6.27
N GLU A 84 3.84 -6.95 5.57
CA GLU A 84 5.01 -7.42 4.83
C GLU A 84 5.40 -6.48 3.68
N GLN A 85 4.42 -5.87 3.01
CA GLN A 85 4.65 -4.87 1.97
C GLN A 85 5.02 -3.49 2.53
N GLY A 86 4.94 -3.29 3.86
CA GLY A 86 5.32 -2.03 4.52
C GLY A 86 4.31 -0.88 4.37
N LEU A 87 3.08 -1.15 3.91
CA LEU A 87 1.98 -0.19 3.94
C LEU A 87 1.46 0.01 5.38
N VAL A 88 1.53 -1.07 6.17
CA VAL A 88 1.34 -1.06 7.62
C VAL A 88 2.69 -1.25 8.30
N ILE A 89 3.01 -0.37 9.23
CA ILE A 89 4.23 -0.40 10.01
C ILE A 89 3.96 -1.17 11.31
N SER A 90 4.76 -2.20 11.57
CA SER A 90 4.74 -3.01 12.79
C SER A 90 5.90 -2.65 13.73
N ASP A 91 5.72 -2.87 15.02
CA ASP A 91 6.78 -2.76 16.04
C ASP A 91 7.71 -4.00 16.11
N GLN A 92 7.38 -5.05 15.35
CA GLN A 92 8.17 -6.27 15.31
C GLN A 92 9.61 -6.08 14.82
N PRO A 93 10.60 -6.79 15.37
CA PRO A 93 12.00 -6.68 14.97
C PRO A 93 12.28 -7.05 13.51
N GLN A 94 11.55 -8.04 12.97
CA GLN A 94 11.76 -8.53 11.60
C GLN A 94 11.42 -7.47 10.54
N LEU A 95 10.52 -6.54 10.88
CA LEU A 95 9.98 -5.51 9.97
C LEU A 95 10.52 -4.11 10.28
N VAL A 96 11.62 -4.02 11.04
CA VAL A 96 12.23 -2.75 11.46
C VAL A 96 12.62 -1.86 10.28
N GLN A 97 12.94 -2.45 9.12
CA GLN A 97 13.38 -1.68 7.96
C GLN A 97 12.26 -0.80 7.39
N HIS A 98 11.02 -1.29 7.30
CA HIS A 98 9.89 -0.47 6.84
C HIS A 98 9.67 0.73 7.74
N ARG A 99 9.76 0.52 9.06
CA ARG A 99 9.66 1.60 10.07
C ARG A 99 10.76 2.64 9.88
N ARG A 100 12.01 2.20 9.76
CA ARG A 100 13.17 3.10 9.54
C ARG A 100 13.03 3.91 8.26
N ASN A 101 12.59 3.29 7.17
CA ASN A 101 12.40 3.99 5.90
C ASN A 101 11.29 5.06 6.03
N ASP A 102 10.15 4.71 6.63
CA ASP A 102 9.04 5.64 6.86
C ASP A 102 9.44 6.81 7.77
N GLU A 103 10.20 6.54 8.83
CA GLU A 103 10.75 7.58 9.72
C GLU A 103 11.80 8.46 9.03
N CYS A 104 12.67 7.88 8.19
CA CYS A 104 13.68 8.63 7.45
C CYS A 104 13.04 9.65 6.50
N VAL A 105 12.00 9.26 5.76
CA VAL A 105 11.25 10.18 4.90
C VAL A 105 10.63 11.32 5.72
N GLN A 106 10.03 11.01 6.87
CA GLN A 106 9.43 12.02 7.75
C GLN A 106 10.47 13.02 8.29
N GLN A 107 11.64 12.53 8.71
CA GLN A 107 12.73 13.37 9.25
C GLN A 107 13.25 14.37 8.22
N GLN A 108 13.20 14.02 6.94
CA GLN A 108 13.59 14.94 5.87
C GLN A 108 12.60 16.10 5.70
N ARG A 109 11.36 15.99 6.21
CA ARG A 109 10.31 17.03 6.17
C ARG A 109 10.00 17.55 4.77
N TRP A 110 10.08 16.66 3.78
CA TRP A 110 9.74 17.01 2.40
C TRP A 110 8.25 17.25 2.27
N TRP A 111 7.87 18.07 1.29
CA TRP A 111 6.49 18.06 0.82
C TRP A 111 6.13 16.66 0.31
N PRO A 112 5.03 16.03 0.77
CA PRO A 112 4.74 14.62 0.50
C PRO A 112 4.80 14.19 -0.97
N LEU A 113 4.27 15.00 -1.88
CA LEU A 113 4.30 14.70 -3.32
C LEU A 113 5.70 14.83 -3.92
N ALA A 114 6.55 15.74 -3.43
CA ALA A 114 7.95 15.80 -3.86
C ALA A 114 8.75 14.59 -3.37
N ALA A 115 8.48 14.11 -2.16
CA ALA A 115 9.09 12.88 -1.64
C ALA A 115 8.73 11.67 -2.50
N LEU A 116 7.44 11.55 -2.86
CA LEU A 116 6.98 10.51 -3.75
C LEU A 116 7.67 10.61 -5.12
N TRP A 117 7.65 11.79 -5.74
CA TRP A 117 8.22 11.98 -7.06
C TRP A 117 9.73 11.68 -7.12
N HIS A 118 10.50 12.18 -6.15
CA HIS A 118 11.93 11.89 -6.07
C HIS A 118 12.22 10.40 -5.84
N ARG A 119 11.34 9.69 -5.13
CA ARG A 119 11.47 8.24 -4.99
C ARG A 119 11.19 7.54 -6.32
N SER A 120 10.12 7.92 -7.02
CA SER A 120 9.74 7.35 -8.32
C SER A 120 10.73 7.66 -9.45
N ALA A 121 11.57 8.68 -9.30
CA ALA A 121 12.57 9.08 -10.29
C ALA A 121 13.95 8.42 -10.10
N ARG A 122 14.12 7.55 -9.09
CA ARG A 122 15.35 6.81 -8.82
C ARG A 122 15.29 5.40 -9.42
#